data_AF-A0A944B974-F1
#
_entry.id   AF-A0A944B974-F1
#
_cell.length_a   1.000
_cell.length_b   1.000
_cell.length_c   1.000
_cell.angle_alpha   90.00
_cell.angle_beta   90.00
_cell.angle_gamma   90.00
#
_symmetry.space_group_name_H-M   'P 1'
#
loop_
_entity.id
_entity.type
_entity.pdbx_description
1 polymer ?
#
loop_
_entity_poly.entity_id
_entity_poly.type
_entity_poly.pdbx_seq_one_letter_code
_entity_poly.pdbx_strand_id
1 'polypeptide(L)'
;MENKNHSLIFMLLLGLSLMWMMYTSSENEAYFQQQAQAKKMREDSLARIADSIAKTELPVYSDTVALSDSARNVELQKVYGAFAASANGANETVSLENDLVKIDFSTVGGFVEKATLKKYNLYGSTEPVVLNKRELSRFNVELESVSAKNISTEEMCFAVTAKSDTSVTLSLRAAQGGSLDFIYTLPKDEYMMSFKMKADGIGNQLKSASEVTINWEQQIEQKEKGRTFENRYVQLYYKESDGGVDYLSEVEDDEERVEEPVKWIGFKDQFFSSIFVNGKNNKFTSASLSSSVSKSKNKEVPMKQFKAEIKLPFDANKGATADFYLYFGPNDYDILYDYDDKLDDEVLLNRIVAIGGGILRWVNQGITIPLFNFFSSFLSNYGLIILLVTLVIKMLIFPFTRSSYLSMAKMRVLKPQIEEINARIPEDKGMERQQEVMQLYSRAGVNPMGGCLPMLLQMPFLVAMYYFFPSVIDLRGESFLWAEDLSSYDDVIKFGTEIPLLGDHLSLFCLLMTITNVVYMYFNSKMQDTGATQQMPMMKIMMYVMPFMFFFMFNDYGSGLTYYYFVSLLITIIINFVVKATVDEKKLLEKIKENQKKPQNQSSWMARMQEMQQKQKEMMEAQQRMQNKNQNKK
;
A
#
# COMPACT_ATOMS: atom_id res chain seq x y z
N MET A 1 -14.49 -34.38 1.71
CA MET A 1 -15.92 -33.95 1.76
C MET A 1 -15.96 -32.49 2.21
N GLU A 2 -15.25 -31.61 1.50
CA GLU A 2 -14.65 -30.42 2.16
C GLU A 2 -14.68 -29.14 1.30
N ASN A 3 -15.58 -29.08 0.32
CA ASN A 3 -15.61 -27.97 -0.64
C ASN A 3 -17.02 -27.38 -0.84
N LYS A 4 -17.83 -27.35 0.24
CA LYS A 4 -19.23 -26.87 0.21
C LYS A 4 -19.50 -25.65 1.10
N ASN A 5 -18.54 -25.17 1.87
CA ASN A 5 -18.75 -24.07 2.83
C ASN A 5 -18.23 -22.70 2.33
N HIS A 6 -17.31 -22.67 1.37
CA HIS A 6 -16.66 -21.41 0.96
C HIS A 6 -17.58 -20.39 0.26
N SER A 7 -18.58 -20.85 -0.51
CA SER A 7 -19.51 -19.93 -1.21
C SER A 7 -20.56 -19.30 -0.29
N LEU A 8 -20.91 -19.99 0.81
CA LEU A 8 -21.83 -19.49 1.83
C LEU A 8 -21.11 -18.53 2.78
N ILE A 9 -19.85 -18.86 3.12
CA ILE A 9 -18.95 -17.97 3.86
C ILE A 9 -18.70 -16.68 3.06
N PHE A 10 -18.52 -16.74 1.73
CA PHE A 10 -18.29 -15.55 0.91
C PHE A 10 -19.50 -14.60 0.82
N MET A 11 -20.72 -15.13 0.68
CA MET A 11 -21.93 -14.28 0.70
C MET A 11 -22.24 -13.75 2.11
N LEU A 12 -21.93 -14.51 3.16
CA LEU A 12 -21.98 -14.02 4.54
C LEU A 12 -20.94 -12.93 4.79
N LEU A 13 -19.73 -13.06 4.26
CA LEU A 13 -18.65 -12.06 4.39
C LEU A 13 -18.95 -10.79 3.59
N LEU A 14 -19.53 -10.88 2.39
CA LEU A 14 -19.97 -9.71 1.62
C LEU A 14 -21.17 -9.00 2.27
N GLY A 15 -22.10 -9.77 2.83
CA GLY A 15 -23.21 -9.22 3.61
C GLY A 15 -22.74 -8.59 4.92
N LEU A 16 -21.80 -9.22 5.62
CA LEU A 16 -21.17 -8.70 6.83
C LEU A 16 -20.26 -7.50 6.54
N SER A 17 -19.57 -7.44 5.39
CA SER A 17 -18.76 -6.28 5.02
C SER A 17 -19.62 -5.08 4.66
N LEU A 18 -20.76 -5.30 3.99
CA LEU A 18 -21.72 -4.24 3.69
C LEU A 18 -22.46 -3.76 4.95
N MET A 19 -22.85 -4.68 5.86
CA MET A 19 -23.43 -4.31 7.16
C MET A 19 -22.40 -3.63 8.07
N TRP A 20 -21.14 -4.07 8.07
CA TRP A 20 -20.05 -3.43 8.82
C TRP A 20 -19.75 -2.03 8.27
N MET A 21 -19.71 -1.85 6.95
CA MET A 21 -19.54 -0.55 6.29
C MET A 21 -20.71 0.42 6.57
N MET A 22 -21.94 -0.10 6.74
CA MET A 22 -23.10 0.70 7.16
C MET A 22 -23.11 0.98 8.68
N TYR A 23 -22.71 0.02 9.51
CA TYR A 23 -22.63 0.17 10.97
C TYR A 23 -21.51 1.16 11.38
N THR A 24 -20.32 1.02 10.80
CA THR A 24 -19.21 1.97 11.01
C THR A 24 -19.56 3.36 10.50
N SER A 25 -20.31 3.51 9.40
CA SER A 25 -20.76 4.84 8.96
C SER A 25 -21.61 5.58 10.00
N SER A 26 -22.40 4.86 10.80
CA SER A 26 -23.25 5.43 11.86
C SER A 26 -22.54 5.60 13.21
N GLU A 27 -21.57 4.73 13.53
CA GLU A 27 -20.76 4.80 14.76
C GLU A 27 -19.65 5.86 14.63
N ASN A 28 -19.12 6.03 13.41
CA ASN A 28 -18.19 7.10 13.05
C ASN A 28 -18.83 8.48 13.25
N GLU A 29 -20.13 8.66 12.99
CA GLU A 29 -20.82 9.93 13.18
C GLU A 29 -20.86 10.36 14.68
N ALA A 30 -21.01 9.39 15.59
CA ALA A 30 -20.96 9.63 17.03
C ALA A 30 -19.53 9.85 17.55
N TYR A 31 -18.56 9.08 17.03
CA TYR A 31 -17.13 9.23 17.33
C TYR A 31 -16.57 10.57 16.83
N PHE A 32 -16.93 11.00 15.62
CA PHE A 32 -16.56 12.31 15.05
C PHE A 32 -17.16 13.48 15.82
N GLN A 33 -18.38 13.35 16.37
CA GLN A 33 -18.94 14.39 17.25
C GLN A 33 -18.22 14.46 18.60
N GLN A 34 -17.81 13.33 19.17
CA GLN A 34 -17.05 13.28 20.41
C GLN A 34 -15.62 13.83 20.23
N GLN A 35 -14.95 13.51 19.12
CA GLN A 35 -13.65 14.08 18.77
C GLN A 35 -13.72 15.56 18.41
N ALA A 36 -14.77 16.02 17.71
CA ALA A 36 -14.96 17.44 17.44
C ALA A 36 -15.18 18.25 18.73
N GLN A 37 -15.88 17.68 19.72
CA GLN A 37 -16.01 18.28 21.05
C GLN A 37 -14.69 18.28 21.84
N ALA A 38 -13.91 17.20 21.80
CA ALA A 38 -12.59 17.13 22.43
C ALA A 38 -11.58 18.10 21.78
N LYS A 39 -11.62 18.23 20.45
CA LYS A 39 -10.83 19.20 19.68
C LYS A 39 -11.21 20.63 20.02
N LYS A 40 -12.51 20.93 20.13
CA LYS A 40 -12.99 22.26 20.54
C LYS A 40 -12.60 22.60 21.98
N MET A 41 -12.65 21.64 22.91
CA MET A 41 -12.16 21.84 24.28
C MET A 41 -10.64 22.03 24.33
N ARG A 42 -9.88 21.34 23.47
CA ARG A 42 -8.42 21.49 23.37
C ARG A 42 -8.04 22.82 22.72
N GLU A 43 -8.74 23.25 21.67
CA GLU A 43 -8.58 24.58 21.06
C GLU A 43 -8.96 25.71 22.03
N ASP A 44 -10.06 25.57 22.79
CA ASP A 44 -10.43 26.51 23.85
C ASP A 44 -9.40 26.53 24.98
N SER A 45 -8.77 25.39 25.31
CA SER A 45 -7.68 25.32 26.30
C SER A 45 -6.38 25.95 25.78
N LEU A 46 -6.04 25.74 24.51
CA LEU A 46 -4.87 26.33 23.84
C LEU A 46 -5.06 27.84 23.62
N ALA A 47 -6.27 28.30 23.34
CA ALA A 47 -6.60 29.72 23.27
C ALA A 47 -6.50 30.39 24.65
N ARG A 48 -6.91 29.72 25.73
CA ARG A 48 -6.70 30.22 27.11
C ARG A 48 -5.23 30.23 27.52
N ILE A 49 -4.44 29.26 27.05
CA ILE A 49 -2.98 29.22 27.25
C ILE A 49 -2.32 30.32 26.42
N ALA A 50 -2.72 30.54 25.17
CA ALA A 50 -2.24 31.63 24.32
C ALA A 50 -2.59 33.01 24.89
N ASP A 51 -3.79 33.19 25.48
CA ASP A 51 -4.16 34.41 26.23
C ASP A 51 -3.36 34.59 27.52
N SER A 52 -2.88 33.50 28.13
CA SER A 52 -1.98 33.55 29.31
C SER A 52 -0.53 33.86 28.92
N ILE A 53 -0.10 33.41 27.74
CA ILE A 53 1.22 33.70 27.15
C ILE A 53 1.26 35.13 26.61
N ALA A 54 0.17 35.63 26.02
CA ALA A 54 0.04 37.01 25.53
C ALA A 54 0.03 38.07 26.64
N LYS A 55 -0.18 37.67 27.90
CA LYS A 55 -0.10 38.56 29.09
C LYS A 55 1.22 38.48 29.85
N THR A 56 2.15 37.63 29.40
CA THR A 56 3.49 37.54 29.97
C THR A 56 4.46 38.08 28.92
N GLU A 57 4.82 39.36 29.04
CA GLU A 57 5.93 39.93 28.27
C GLU A 57 7.21 39.18 28.62
N LEU A 58 7.59 38.22 27.76
CA LEU A 58 8.94 37.66 27.75
C LEU A 58 9.87 38.72 27.15
N PRO A 59 10.96 39.11 27.84
CA PRO A 59 11.88 40.10 27.31
C PRO A 59 12.52 39.56 26.03
N VAL A 60 12.39 40.34 24.95
CA VAL A 60 13.15 40.18 23.71
C VAL A 60 14.62 40.44 24.06
N TYR A 61 15.40 39.37 24.23
CA TYR A 61 16.86 39.47 24.20
C TYR A 61 17.31 39.61 22.74
N SER A 62 17.29 40.85 22.26
CA SER A 62 18.22 41.30 21.25
C SER A 62 19.55 41.50 21.95
N ASP A 63 20.53 40.64 21.71
CA ASP A 63 21.94 41.00 21.78
C ASP A 63 22.80 39.90 21.15
N THR A 64 23.28 40.17 19.93
CA THR A 64 24.49 39.52 19.40
C THR A 64 25.70 40.21 20.02
N VAL A 65 25.89 39.99 21.32
CA VAL A 65 27.24 40.12 21.89
C VAL A 65 27.95 38.82 21.52
N ALA A 66 28.87 38.90 20.56
CA ALA A 66 29.85 37.84 20.35
C ALA A 66 30.66 37.69 21.65
N LEU A 67 30.22 36.77 22.51
CA LEU A 67 30.98 36.37 23.69
C LEU A 67 32.36 35.91 23.22
N SER A 68 33.42 36.37 23.88
CA SER A 68 34.73 35.76 23.71
C SER A 68 34.64 34.25 23.91
N ASP A 69 35.43 33.47 23.16
CA ASP A 69 35.40 31.99 23.19
C ASP A 69 35.50 31.44 24.63
N SER A 70 36.20 32.13 25.53
CA SER A 70 36.29 31.77 26.95
C SER A 70 34.97 31.94 27.72
N ALA A 71 34.19 33.00 27.48
CA ALA A 71 32.93 33.22 28.19
C ALA A 71 31.83 32.23 27.74
N ARG A 72 31.82 31.89 26.44
CA ARG A 72 30.93 30.86 25.88
C ARG A 72 31.22 29.47 26.44
N ASN A 73 32.50 29.10 26.56
CA ASN A 73 32.89 27.80 27.13
C ASN A 73 32.48 27.66 28.61
N VAL A 74 32.57 28.74 29.40
CA VAL A 74 32.11 28.75 30.79
C VAL A 74 30.60 28.52 30.88
N GLU A 75 29.81 29.12 29.97
CA GLU A 75 28.36 28.93 29.95
C GLU A 75 27.98 27.50 29.53
N LEU A 76 28.61 26.98 28.48
CA LEU A 76 28.41 25.58 28.06
C LEU A 76 28.82 24.59 29.17
N GLN A 77 29.86 24.90 29.94
CA GLN A 77 30.26 24.08 31.10
C GLN A 77 29.18 24.05 32.18
N LYS A 78 28.43 25.13 32.40
CA LYS A 78 27.29 25.14 33.34
C LYS A 78 26.12 24.34 32.81
N VAL A 79 25.81 24.45 31.51
CA VAL A 79 24.62 23.82 30.91
C VAL A 79 24.82 22.33 30.68
N TYR A 80 25.96 21.93 30.12
CA TYR A 80 26.23 20.56 29.65
C TYR A 80 27.27 19.81 30.49
N GLY A 81 27.90 20.45 31.48
CA GLY A 81 28.82 19.80 32.40
C GLY A 81 29.94 19.08 31.66
N ALA A 82 30.05 17.76 31.84
CA ALA A 82 31.06 16.95 31.20
C ALA A 82 30.99 16.97 29.66
N PHE A 83 29.85 17.30 29.06
CA PHE A 83 29.67 17.30 27.61
C PHE A 83 29.90 18.67 26.95
N ALA A 84 30.31 19.68 27.72
CA ALA A 84 30.45 21.05 27.24
C ALA A 84 31.41 21.20 26.04
N ALA A 85 32.49 20.41 26.00
CA ALA A 85 33.42 20.40 24.87
C ALA A 85 32.76 19.90 23.59
N SER A 86 31.84 18.94 23.69
CA SER A 86 31.06 18.44 22.55
C SER A 86 29.89 19.34 22.20
N ALA A 87 29.43 20.22 23.09
CA ALA A 87 28.42 21.23 22.76
C ALA A 87 29.00 22.43 21.97
N ASN A 88 30.31 22.47 21.74
CA ASN A 88 31.00 23.52 20.98
C ASN A 88 31.81 22.89 19.84
N GLY A 89 31.21 22.79 18.65
CA GLY A 89 31.89 22.25 17.48
C GLY A 89 31.28 22.76 16.18
N ALA A 90 32.13 22.85 15.15
CA ALA A 90 31.66 23.13 13.79
C ALA A 90 31.01 21.88 13.21
N ASN A 91 29.93 22.08 12.45
CA ASN A 91 29.33 21.00 11.69
C ASN A 91 30.21 20.68 10.47
N GLU A 92 30.75 19.46 10.44
CA GLU A 92 31.51 18.91 9.34
C GLU A 92 30.76 17.70 8.77
N THR A 93 30.92 17.46 7.48
CA THR A 93 30.27 16.33 6.79
C THR A 93 31.32 15.28 6.42
N VAL A 94 31.05 14.02 6.77
CA VAL A 94 31.88 12.87 6.38
C VAL A 94 31.04 11.91 5.55
N SER A 95 31.55 11.47 4.41
CA SER A 95 30.81 10.58 3.51
C SER A 95 31.34 9.15 3.51
N LEU A 96 30.42 8.19 3.37
CA LEU A 96 30.66 6.82 2.86
C LEU A 96 29.89 6.65 1.55
N GLU A 97 30.47 5.94 0.59
CA GLU A 97 29.84 5.76 -0.73
C GLU A 97 30.19 4.40 -1.31
N ASN A 98 29.22 3.83 -2.02
CA ASN A 98 29.39 2.62 -2.81
C ASN A 98 28.73 2.79 -4.20
N ASP A 99 28.52 1.72 -4.98
CA ASP A 99 27.96 1.84 -6.33
C ASP A 99 26.46 2.20 -6.37
N LEU A 100 25.75 2.01 -5.26
CA LEU A 100 24.30 2.16 -5.13
C LEU A 100 23.90 3.43 -4.37
N VAL A 101 24.61 3.76 -3.29
CA VAL A 101 24.26 4.85 -2.38
C VAL A 101 25.48 5.67 -1.95
N LYS A 102 25.23 6.95 -1.69
CA LYS A 102 26.14 7.85 -0.98
C LYS A 102 25.47 8.34 0.29
N ILE A 103 26.13 8.15 1.42
CA ILE A 103 25.65 8.53 2.75
C ILE A 103 26.60 9.59 3.31
N ASP A 104 26.07 10.78 3.52
CA ASP A 104 26.77 11.89 4.18
C ASP A 104 26.32 11.94 5.64
N PHE A 105 27.28 11.94 6.56
CA PHE A 105 27.08 12.01 8.01
C PHE A 105 27.50 13.38 8.52
N SER A 106 26.70 13.94 9.41
CA SER A 106 26.98 15.20 10.09
C SER A 106 27.70 14.93 11.41
N THR A 107 28.80 15.65 11.68
CA THR A 107 29.46 15.59 12.99
C THR A 107 28.58 16.15 14.09
N VAL A 108 27.69 17.11 13.80
CA VAL A 108 26.64 17.54 14.74
C VAL A 108 25.48 16.53 14.70
N GLY A 109 25.12 15.94 15.84
CA GLY A 109 24.16 14.83 15.89
C GLY A 109 24.77 13.45 15.70
N GLY A 110 25.89 13.35 14.99
CA GLY A 110 26.54 12.07 14.68
C GLY A 110 25.71 11.17 13.76
N PHE A 111 24.71 11.72 13.05
CA PHE A 111 23.75 10.94 12.26
C PHE A 111 23.82 11.23 10.77
N VAL A 112 23.12 10.43 9.98
CA VAL A 112 22.95 10.61 8.54
C VAL A 112 22.33 11.98 8.26
N GLU A 113 23.09 12.82 7.57
CA GLU A 113 22.67 14.14 7.09
C GLU A 113 21.96 14.02 5.75
N LYS A 114 22.52 13.19 4.87
CA LYS A 114 22.00 12.96 3.52
C LYS A 114 22.18 11.52 3.07
N ALA A 115 21.13 10.93 2.51
CA ALA A 115 21.19 9.61 1.87
C ALA A 115 20.78 9.73 0.40
N THR A 116 21.74 9.60 -0.51
CA THR A 116 21.53 9.79 -1.96
C THR A 116 21.58 8.44 -2.68
N LEU A 117 20.58 8.13 -3.49
CA LEU A 117 20.55 6.93 -4.32
C LEU A 117 21.13 7.22 -5.70
N LYS A 118 22.18 6.51 -6.08
CA LYS A 118 22.97 6.80 -7.30
C LYS A 118 22.34 6.27 -8.58
N LYS A 119 21.41 5.32 -8.47
CA LYS A 119 20.74 4.68 -9.61
C LYS A 119 19.40 5.31 -9.99
N TYR A 120 18.91 6.28 -9.21
CA TYR A 120 17.57 6.84 -9.37
C TYR A 120 17.60 8.36 -9.36
N ASN A 121 16.91 8.97 -10.32
CA ASN A 121 16.74 10.43 -10.41
C ASN A 121 15.32 10.85 -10.04
N LEU A 122 15.14 12.10 -9.60
CA LEU A 122 13.82 12.70 -9.42
C LEU A 122 13.07 12.77 -10.75
N TYR A 123 11.74 12.64 -10.72
CA TYR A 123 10.94 12.68 -11.93
C TYR A 123 11.16 13.99 -12.71
N GLY A 124 11.45 13.88 -14.01
CA GLY A 124 11.69 15.02 -14.90
C GLY A 124 12.97 15.80 -14.61
N SER A 125 13.89 15.26 -13.82
CA SER A 125 15.18 15.89 -13.46
C SER A 125 16.36 14.94 -13.65
N THR A 126 17.55 15.51 -13.73
CA THR A 126 18.82 14.76 -13.68
C THR A 126 19.38 14.65 -12.27
N GLU A 127 18.72 15.28 -11.30
CA GLU A 127 19.11 15.22 -9.89
C GLU A 127 18.77 13.85 -9.28
N PRO A 128 19.67 13.27 -8.47
CA PRO A 128 19.44 11.97 -7.85
C PRO A 128 18.37 12.04 -6.76
N VAL A 129 17.72 10.91 -6.50
CA VAL A 129 16.81 10.74 -5.37
C VAL A 129 17.57 10.83 -4.06
N VAL A 130 17.05 11.64 -3.14
CA VAL A 130 17.59 11.80 -1.78
C VAL A 130 16.51 11.39 -0.79
N LEU A 131 16.79 10.37 0.04
CA LEU A 131 15.84 9.83 1.01
C LEU A 131 15.90 10.52 2.36
N ASN A 132 17.08 10.99 2.78
CA ASN A 132 17.26 11.72 4.03
C ASN A 132 17.85 13.09 3.74
N LYS A 133 17.31 14.14 4.36
CA LYS A 133 17.77 15.52 4.24
C LYS A 133 17.69 16.19 5.60
N ARG A 134 18.79 16.78 6.07
CA ARG A 134 18.90 17.40 7.40
C ARG A 134 17.73 18.34 7.76
N GLU A 135 17.27 19.12 6.79
CA GLU A 135 16.20 20.09 6.96
C GLU A 135 14.80 19.47 7.09
N LEU A 136 14.65 18.19 6.73
CA LEU A 136 13.40 17.41 6.77
C LEU A 136 13.46 16.20 7.69
N SER A 137 14.63 15.87 8.23
CA SER A 137 14.85 14.69 9.04
C SER A 137 15.51 15.04 10.36
N ARG A 138 15.08 14.39 11.43
CA ARG A 138 15.67 14.52 12.75
C ARG A 138 15.99 13.15 13.31
N PHE A 139 17.15 12.99 13.90
CA PHE A 139 17.50 11.81 14.68
C PHE A 139 18.22 12.24 15.95
N ASN A 140 17.71 11.80 17.09
CA ASN A 140 18.22 12.22 18.39
C ASN A 140 18.18 11.04 19.37
N VAL A 141 19.27 10.82 20.10
CA VAL A 141 19.30 9.94 21.26
C VAL A 141 19.32 10.82 22.50
N GLU A 142 18.37 10.61 23.41
CA GLU A 142 18.30 11.32 24.68
C GLU A 142 19.05 10.55 25.76
N LEU A 143 20.02 11.23 26.38
CA LEU A 143 20.84 10.68 27.45
C LEU A 143 20.64 11.51 28.71
N GLU A 144 20.40 10.86 29.83
CA GLU A 144 20.26 11.55 31.11
C GLU A 144 21.64 11.83 31.72
N SER A 145 21.96 13.11 31.95
CA SER A 145 23.22 13.51 32.57
C SER A 145 23.13 13.46 34.10
N VAL A 146 24.23 13.09 34.77
CA VAL A 146 24.28 13.07 36.26
C VAL A 146 24.26 14.47 36.86
N SER A 147 24.96 15.42 36.23
CA SER A 147 25.32 16.70 36.85
C SER A 147 24.84 17.93 36.10
N ALA A 148 24.12 17.77 34.99
CA ALA A 148 23.80 18.85 34.05
C ALA A 148 22.46 18.61 33.32
N LYS A 149 22.16 19.43 32.30
CA LYS A 149 21.03 19.21 31.39
C LYS A 149 21.13 17.80 30.77
N ASN A 150 19.99 17.15 30.54
CA ASN A 150 19.93 15.96 29.69
C ASN A 150 20.54 16.28 28.31
N ILE A 151 21.26 15.32 27.76
CA ILE A 151 22.00 15.47 26.52
C ILE A 151 21.14 14.94 25.38
N SER A 152 20.81 15.82 24.45
CA SER A 152 20.28 15.45 23.14
C SER A 152 21.45 15.36 22.18
N THR A 153 21.71 14.20 21.59
CA THR A 153 22.85 14.02 20.68
C THR A 153 22.79 14.97 19.48
N GLU A 154 21.60 15.35 19.01
CA GLU A 154 21.42 16.32 17.90
C GLU A 154 22.04 17.71 18.17
N GLU A 155 22.16 18.08 19.44
CA GLU A 155 22.77 19.35 19.89
C GLU A 155 24.29 19.21 20.09
N MET A 156 24.84 18.00 19.95
CA MET A 156 26.24 17.68 20.26
C MET A 156 27.06 17.45 19.00
N CYS A 157 28.32 17.88 19.05
CA CYS A 157 29.34 17.60 18.06
C CYS A 157 30.14 16.35 18.44
N PHE A 158 30.17 15.41 17.50
CA PHE A 158 30.94 14.18 17.54
C PHE A 158 32.26 14.38 16.81
N ALA A 159 33.35 13.83 17.34
CA ALA A 159 34.64 13.81 16.68
C ALA A 159 34.76 12.59 15.77
N VAL A 160 35.29 12.76 14.56
CA VAL A 160 35.63 11.64 13.68
C VAL A 160 36.89 10.95 14.22
N THR A 161 36.76 9.74 14.76
CA THR A 161 37.88 9.02 15.40
C THR A 161 38.49 7.93 14.53
N ALA A 162 37.70 7.38 13.61
CA ALA A 162 38.15 6.42 12.63
C ALA A 162 37.37 6.59 11.33
N LYS A 163 38.05 6.44 10.19
CA LYS A 163 37.44 6.42 8.87
C LYS A 163 38.19 5.44 7.98
N SER A 164 37.44 4.61 7.27
CA SER A 164 37.91 3.75 6.18
C SER A 164 37.03 3.97 4.95
N ASP A 165 37.23 3.18 3.89
CA ASP A 165 36.39 3.24 2.69
C ASP A 165 34.95 2.79 2.97
N THR A 166 34.75 1.90 3.94
CA THR A 166 33.44 1.29 4.24
C THR A 166 32.92 1.63 5.63
N SER A 167 33.66 2.35 6.47
CA SER A 167 33.21 2.64 7.83
C SER A 167 33.66 4.01 8.34
N VAL A 168 32.87 4.58 9.24
CA VAL A 168 33.19 5.81 9.97
C VAL A 168 32.77 5.65 11.42
N THR A 169 33.59 6.16 12.34
CA THR A 169 33.27 6.25 13.77
C THR A 169 33.21 7.71 14.18
N LEU A 170 32.05 8.11 14.68
CA LEU A 170 31.77 9.43 15.24
C LEU A 170 31.65 9.28 16.75
N SER A 171 32.44 10.02 17.52
CA SER A 171 32.60 9.83 18.97
C SER A 171 32.17 11.08 19.73
N LEU A 172 31.13 10.96 20.55
CA LEU A 172 30.74 11.96 21.55
C LEU A 172 31.59 11.75 22.79
N ARG A 173 32.36 12.76 23.19
CA ARG A 173 33.32 12.64 24.30
C ARG A 173 32.84 13.39 25.53
N ALA A 174 33.03 12.78 26.70
CA ALA A 174 32.85 13.46 27.97
C ALA A 174 34.17 13.97 28.54
N ALA A 175 34.11 15.04 29.32
CA ALA A 175 35.24 15.53 30.10
C ALA A 175 35.65 14.46 31.12
N GLN A 176 36.96 14.31 31.33
CA GLN A 176 37.59 13.29 32.20
C GLN A 176 37.65 11.86 31.63
N GLY A 177 37.33 11.67 30.35
CA GLY A 177 37.46 10.39 29.65
C GLY A 177 36.12 9.67 29.45
N GLY A 178 36.12 8.77 28.48
CA GLY A 178 34.93 8.04 28.04
C GLY A 178 34.19 8.67 26.86
N SER A 179 33.53 7.83 26.07
CA SER A 179 32.80 8.23 24.87
C SER A 179 31.54 7.41 24.62
N LEU A 180 30.66 7.99 23.81
CA LEU A 180 29.60 7.28 23.10
C LEU A 180 29.96 7.30 21.62
N ASP A 181 30.26 6.13 21.07
CA ASP A 181 30.70 5.98 19.69
C ASP A 181 29.53 5.50 18.82
N PHE A 182 29.32 6.22 17.73
CA PHE A 182 28.44 5.87 16.62
C PHE A 182 29.29 5.35 15.47
N ILE A 183 29.19 4.04 15.22
CA ILE A 183 30.00 3.33 14.25
C ILE A 183 29.10 2.91 13.09
N TYR A 184 29.32 3.49 11.91
CA TYR A 184 28.60 3.15 10.70
C TYR A 184 29.49 2.31 9.79
N THR A 185 28.92 1.25 9.19
CA THR A 185 29.58 0.44 8.17
C THR A 185 28.67 0.24 6.99
N LEU A 186 29.10 0.68 5.81
CA LEU A 186 28.42 0.56 4.53
C LEU A 186 29.13 -0.51 3.68
N PRO A 187 28.50 -1.67 3.42
CA PRO A 187 29.02 -2.67 2.49
C PRO A 187 29.11 -2.14 1.05
N LYS A 188 29.91 -2.78 0.19
CA LYS A 188 30.20 -2.28 -1.17
C LYS A 188 29.03 -2.34 -2.15
N ASP A 189 28.09 -3.27 -1.96
CA ASP A 189 27.03 -3.53 -2.95
C ASP A 189 25.65 -3.59 -2.29
N GLU A 190 25.45 -2.85 -1.19
CA GLU A 190 24.21 -2.87 -0.41
C GLU A 190 23.64 -1.47 -0.16
N TYR A 191 22.31 -1.40 -0.07
CA TYR A 191 21.54 -0.22 0.37
C TYR A 191 21.43 -0.15 1.90
N MET A 192 21.68 -1.26 2.59
CA MET A 192 21.64 -1.37 4.04
C MET A 192 23.02 -1.13 4.64
N MET A 193 23.09 -0.30 5.67
CA MET A 193 24.31 -0.10 6.47
C MET A 193 24.08 -0.60 7.90
N SER A 194 25.13 -1.10 8.55
CA SER A 194 25.08 -1.35 9.99
C SER A 194 25.38 -0.05 10.75
N PHE A 195 24.64 0.19 11.82
CA PHE A 195 24.87 1.28 12.77
C PHE A 195 25.03 0.68 14.17
N LYS A 196 26.16 0.95 14.83
CA LYS A 196 26.43 0.49 16.19
C LYS A 196 26.63 1.66 17.12
N MET A 197 25.92 1.64 18.24
CA MET A 197 26.11 2.56 19.36
C MET A 197 26.87 1.86 20.47
N LYS A 198 28.01 2.40 20.89
CA LYS A 198 28.88 1.81 21.92
C LYS A 198 29.21 2.84 23.00
N ALA A 199 28.89 2.52 24.25
CA ALA A 199 29.38 3.27 25.41
C ALA A 199 30.74 2.72 25.85
N ASP A 200 31.74 3.59 25.99
CA ASP A 200 33.07 3.24 26.46
C ASP A 200 33.48 4.18 27.60
N GLY A 201 33.42 3.71 28.84
CA GLY A 201 33.82 4.50 30.02
C GLY A 201 32.98 5.76 30.32
N ILE A 202 31.94 6.05 29.54
CA ILE A 202 31.09 7.25 29.67
C ILE A 202 30.04 7.16 30.79
N GLY A 203 29.79 5.96 31.29
CA GLY A 203 28.71 5.68 32.25
C GLY A 203 28.70 6.60 33.48
N ASN A 204 29.86 6.90 34.07
CA ASN A 204 29.95 7.76 35.25
C ASN A 204 29.45 9.20 35.04
N GLN A 205 29.26 9.62 33.78
CA GLN A 205 28.74 10.95 33.40
C GLN A 205 27.24 10.93 33.08
N LEU A 206 26.65 9.74 32.95
CA LEU A 206 25.24 9.53 32.64
C LEU A 206 24.53 8.89 33.85
N LYS A 207 23.27 9.26 34.07
CA LYS A 207 22.47 8.56 35.09
C LYS A 207 22.37 7.09 34.69
N SER A 208 22.32 6.22 35.69
CA SER A 208 22.08 4.80 35.46
C SER A 208 20.63 4.59 35.01
N ALA A 209 20.36 4.86 33.74
CA ALA A 209 19.11 4.52 33.09
C ALA A 209 19.24 3.13 32.47
N SER A 210 18.22 2.30 32.65
CA SER A 210 18.15 1.01 31.96
C SER A 210 17.80 1.17 30.48
N GLU A 211 17.22 2.32 30.10
CA GLU A 211 16.75 2.62 28.74
C GLU A 211 17.09 4.05 28.32
N VAL A 212 17.23 4.26 27.01
CA VAL A 212 17.35 5.55 26.35
C VAL A 212 16.21 5.73 25.35
N THR A 213 15.90 6.99 25.01
CA THR A 213 14.90 7.32 23.99
C THR A 213 15.59 7.69 22.69
N ILE A 214 15.19 7.06 21.58
CA ILE A 214 15.58 7.44 20.23
C ILE A 214 14.38 8.12 19.57
N ASN A 215 14.56 9.38 19.15
CA ASN A 215 13.58 10.11 18.37
C ASN A 215 14.02 10.12 16.91
N TRP A 216 13.18 9.61 16.02
CA TRP A 216 13.41 9.66 14.58
C TRP A 216 12.20 10.30 13.90
N GLU A 217 12.44 11.38 13.15
CA GLU A 217 11.40 12.10 12.42
C GLU A 217 11.82 12.31 10.97
N GLN A 218 10.86 12.25 10.06
CA GLN A 218 11.09 12.53 8.65
C GLN A 218 9.87 13.16 7.98
N GLN A 219 10.09 14.21 7.20
CA GLN A 219 9.11 14.80 6.30
C GLN A 219 9.33 14.27 4.88
N ILE A 220 8.26 13.78 4.24
CA ILE A 220 8.33 13.17 2.92
C ILE A 220 7.90 14.18 1.85
N GLU A 221 8.84 14.59 1.00
CA GLU A 221 8.57 15.41 -0.18
C GLU A 221 8.13 14.58 -1.38
N GLN A 222 7.43 15.24 -2.31
CA GLN A 222 7.04 14.69 -3.60
C GLN A 222 8.26 14.42 -4.50
N LYS A 223 8.40 13.19 -4.99
CA LYS A 223 9.46 12.74 -5.90
C LYS A 223 8.93 12.36 -7.28
N GLU A 224 7.64 12.05 -7.38
CA GLU A 224 7.01 11.55 -8.59
C GLU A 224 6.10 12.61 -9.25
N LYS A 225 5.66 12.33 -10.48
CA LYS A 225 4.84 13.25 -11.27
C LYS A 225 3.55 13.68 -10.57
N GLY A 226 2.86 12.74 -9.93
CA GLY A 226 1.50 12.93 -9.39
C GLY A 226 1.45 12.89 -7.86
N ARG A 227 1.42 14.05 -7.21
CA ARG A 227 1.38 14.17 -5.73
C ARG A 227 0.25 13.36 -5.08
N THR A 228 -0.98 13.48 -5.59
CA THR A 228 -2.14 12.79 -5.00
C THR A 228 -2.02 11.27 -5.13
N PHE A 229 -1.44 10.78 -6.23
CA PHE A 229 -1.22 9.36 -6.44
C PHE A 229 -0.08 8.84 -5.56
N GLU A 230 1.06 9.53 -5.57
CA GLU A 230 2.23 9.22 -4.74
C GLU A 230 1.86 9.15 -3.25
N ASN A 231 1.11 10.14 -2.76
CA ASN A 231 0.69 10.23 -1.35
C ASN A 231 -0.14 9.01 -0.86
N ARG A 232 -0.78 8.24 -1.76
CA ARG A 232 -1.50 7.00 -1.40
C ARG A 232 -0.56 5.88 -0.98
N TYR A 233 0.72 5.96 -1.35
CA TYR A 233 1.70 4.91 -1.06
C TYR A 233 2.70 5.31 0.04
N VAL A 234 2.69 6.60 0.44
CA VAL A 234 3.52 7.14 1.53
C VAL A 234 2.92 6.75 2.86
N GLN A 235 3.64 6.04 3.71
CA GLN A 235 3.08 5.47 4.94
C GLN A 235 4.16 5.12 5.96
N LEU A 236 3.79 5.06 7.24
CA LEU A 236 4.66 4.52 8.30
C LEU A 236 4.30 3.05 8.50
N TYR A 237 5.30 2.17 8.41
CA TYR A 237 5.21 0.75 8.72
C TYR A 237 6.02 0.41 9.96
N TYR A 238 5.59 -0.59 10.72
CA TYR A 238 6.38 -1.16 11.80
C TYR A 238 6.14 -2.66 11.93
N LYS A 239 7.09 -3.36 12.54
CA LYS A 239 6.99 -4.81 12.82
C LYS A 239 7.22 -5.05 14.29
N GLU A 240 6.22 -5.58 14.96
CA GLU A 240 6.36 -6.13 16.31
C GLU A 240 7.31 -7.34 16.29
N SER A 241 7.95 -7.65 17.40
CA SER A 241 8.92 -8.74 17.48
C SER A 241 8.25 -10.10 17.26
N ASP A 242 7.17 -10.36 18.00
CA ASP A 242 6.41 -11.60 17.96
C ASP A 242 5.13 -11.50 17.10
N GLY A 243 4.82 -10.29 16.59
CA GLY A 243 3.61 -9.97 15.84
C GLY A 243 3.80 -9.90 14.32
N GLY A 244 2.81 -9.31 13.64
CA GLY A 244 2.85 -9.04 12.21
C GLY A 244 3.50 -7.71 11.85
N VAL A 245 3.54 -7.40 10.56
CA VAL A 245 3.83 -6.05 10.08
C VAL A 245 2.52 -5.28 10.06
N ASP A 246 2.51 -4.10 10.67
CA ASP A 246 1.38 -3.17 10.71
C ASP A 246 1.79 -1.78 10.20
N TYR A 247 0.83 -0.88 10.05
CA TYR A 247 1.02 0.42 9.45
C TYR A 247 0.00 1.46 9.94
N LEU A 248 0.39 2.74 9.89
CA LEU A 248 -0.52 3.86 10.18
C LEU A 248 -1.33 4.26 8.93
N SER A 249 -2.39 5.03 9.12
CA SER A 249 -3.31 5.48 8.07
C SER A 249 -2.63 6.14 6.85
N GLU A 250 -3.12 5.80 5.66
CA GLU A 250 -2.69 6.38 4.38
C GLU A 250 -3.33 7.76 4.12
N VAL A 251 -4.45 8.09 4.76
CA VAL A 251 -5.32 9.19 4.34
C VAL A 251 -5.48 10.31 5.37
N GLU A 252 -5.25 10.00 6.65
CA GLU A 252 -5.45 10.94 7.75
C GLU A 252 -4.33 10.87 8.78
N ASP A 253 -4.35 11.84 9.70
CA ASP A 253 -3.43 11.86 10.83
C ASP A 253 -3.71 10.64 11.72
N ASP A 254 -2.66 10.01 12.21
CA ASP A 254 -2.75 8.77 12.94
C ASP A 254 -1.62 8.65 13.96
N GLU A 255 -1.90 8.00 15.09
CA GLU A 255 -0.96 7.81 16.19
C GLU A 255 -1.16 6.41 16.78
N GLU A 256 -0.07 5.69 16.98
CA GLU A 256 -0.10 4.34 17.54
C GLU A 256 0.97 4.21 18.62
N ARG A 257 0.63 3.57 19.75
CA ARG A 257 1.55 3.33 20.85
C ARG A 257 1.74 1.83 21.03
N VAL A 258 2.87 1.34 20.53
CA VAL A 258 3.25 -0.07 20.59
C VAL A 258 3.99 -0.31 21.91
N GLU A 259 3.32 -0.96 22.86
CA GLU A 259 3.92 -1.33 24.14
C GLU A 259 4.77 -2.60 24.06
N GLU A 260 4.57 -3.40 23.01
CA GLU A 260 5.31 -4.62 22.74
C GLU A 260 6.65 -4.34 22.04
N PRO A 261 7.64 -5.26 22.14
CA PRO A 261 8.92 -5.07 21.48
C PRO A 261 8.82 -4.96 19.96
N VAL A 262 9.60 -4.07 19.34
CA VAL A 262 9.55 -3.79 17.89
C VAL A 262 10.85 -4.25 17.19
N LYS A 263 10.76 -4.97 16.06
CA LYS A 263 11.93 -5.34 15.23
C LYS A 263 12.38 -4.19 14.33
N TRP A 264 11.46 -3.46 13.72
CA TRP A 264 11.82 -2.34 12.85
C TRP A 264 10.68 -1.34 12.65
N ILE A 265 11.05 -0.13 12.25
CA ILE A 265 10.15 0.96 11.85
C ILE A 265 10.61 1.48 10.49
N GLY A 266 9.67 1.70 9.57
CA GLY A 266 9.94 2.12 8.20
C GLY A 266 9.12 3.33 7.79
N PHE A 267 9.79 4.35 7.29
CA PHE A 267 9.17 5.51 6.63
C PHE A 267 9.20 5.26 5.13
N LYS A 268 8.02 4.89 4.61
CA LYS A 268 7.85 4.45 3.23
C LYS A 268 7.34 5.61 2.37
N ASP A 269 7.93 5.73 1.20
CA ASP A 269 7.45 6.49 0.04
C ASP A 269 6.85 5.54 -1.02
N GLN A 270 6.37 6.03 -2.16
CA GLN A 270 5.86 5.16 -3.23
C GLN A 270 6.89 4.11 -3.65
N PHE A 271 8.11 4.55 -3.98
CA PHE A 271 9.14 3.70 -4.57
C PHE A 271 10.36 3.46 -3.71
N PHE A 272 10.46 4.11 -2.55
CA PHE A 272 11.64 4.06 -1.69
C PHE A 272 11.23 3.98 -0.22
N SER A 273 12.15 3.55 0.64
CA SER A 273 11.95 3.57 2.09
C SER A 273 13.23 3.91 2.83
N SER A 274 13.07 4.59 3.96
CA SER A 274 14.03 4.59 5.05
C SER A 274 13.56 3.58 6.08
N ILE A 275 14.38 2.61 6.49
CA ILE A 275 13.99 1.61 7.50
C ILE A 275 15.05 1.53 8.59
N PHE A 276 14.61 1.60 9.86
CA PHE A 276 15.45 1.43 11.03
C PHE A 276 15.14 0.08 11.69
N VAL A 277 16.10 -0.83 11.61
CA VAL A 277 15.99 -2.22 12.04
C VAL A 277 16.83 -2.46 13.28
N ASN A 278 16.24 -3.08 14.28
CA ASN A 278 16.90 -3.53 15.49
C ASN A 278 17.82 -4.72 15.20
N GLY A 279 19.06 -4.69 15.69
CA GLY A 279 20.02 -5.80 15.56
C GLY A 279 19.74 -6.96 16.51
N LYS A 280 20.40 -8.10 16.28
CA LYS A 280 20.16 -9.36 17.00
C LYS A 280 20.40 -9.28 18.52
N ASN A 281 21.24 -8.36 18.96
CA ASN A 281 21.72 -8.28 20.34
C ASN A 281 20.96 -7.25 21.20
N ASN A 282 19.98 -6.57 20.63
CA ASN A 282 19.18 -5.56 21.32
C ASN A 282 17.69 -5.76 21.00
N LYS A 283 16.83 -4.97 21.64
CA LYS A 283 15.39 -4.95 21.41
C LYS A 283 14.89 -3.53 21.57
N PHE A 284 14.08 -3.04 20.64
CA PHE A 284 13.24 -1.88 20.92
C PHE A 284 12.13 -2.35 21.85
N THR A 285 12.03 -1.81 23.06
CA THR A 285 11.06 -2.29 24.06
C THR A 285 9.66 -1.77 23.82
N SER A 286 9.54 -0.56 23.28
CA SER A 286 8.28 0.05 22.87
C SER A 286 8.54 1.17 21.86
N ALA A 287 7.49 1.57 21.14
CA ALA A 287 7.54 2.72 20.25
C ALA A 287 6.24 3.53 20.31
N SER A 288 6.35 4.86 20.28
CA SER A 288 5.24 5.76 19.97
C SER A 288 5.41 6.29 18.56
N LEU A 289 4.44 6.03 17.70
CA LEU A 289 4.50 6.31 16.27
C LEU A 289 3.42 7.34 15.92
N SER A 290 3.75 8.30 15.06
CA SER A 290 2.75 9.22 14.53
C SER A 290 2.98 9.60 13.07
N SER A 291 1.87 9.86 12.40
CA SER A 291 1.78 10.31 11.02
C SER A 291 0.90 11.54 10.96
N SER A 292 1.36 12.60 10.28
CA SER A 292 0.57 13.79 9.99
C SER A 292 0.52 14.04 8.48
N VAL A 293 -0.67 14.27 7.95
CA VAL A 293 -0.93 14.38 6.50
C VAL A 293 -1.15 15.84 6.11
N SER A 294 -0.38 16.30 5.13
CA SER A 294 -0.55 17.63 4.54
C SER A 294 -1.66 17.63 3.49
N LYS A 295 -2.64 18.52 3.63
CA LYS A 295 -3.70 18.75 2.64
C LYS A 295 -3.28 19.70 1.51
N SER A 296 -2.05 20.21 1.53
CA SER A 296 -1.55 21.13 0.52
C SER A 296 -1.33 20.44 -0.82
N LYS A 297 -1.78 21.08 -1.91
CA LYS A 297 -1.42 20.70 -3.28
C LYS A 297 -0.07 21.29 -3.74
N ASN A 298 0.56 22.18 -2.95
CA ASN A 298 1.86 22.77 -3.31
C ASN A 298 2.97 21.71 -3.20
N LYS A 299 3.76 21.56 -4.27
CA LYS A 299 4.91 20.66 -4.36
C LYS A 299 5.98 20.95 -3.30
N GLU A 300 6.17 22.22 -2.92
CA GLU A 300 7.18 22.65 -1.94
C GLU A 300 6.81 22.26 -0.49
N VAL A 301 5.55 21.89 -0.25
CA VAL A 301 5.11 21.45 1.08
C VAL A 301 5.27 19.93 1.14
N PRO A 302 5.93 19.36 2.17
CA PRO A 302 5.98 17.92 2.37
C PRO A 302 4.57 17.29 2.40
N MET A 303 4.45 16.07 1.88
CA MET A 303 3.19 15.32 1.81
C MET A 303 2.78 14.80 3.18
N LYS A 304 3.73 14.22 3.92
CA LYS A 304 3.51 13.67 5.26
C LYS A 304 4.70 13.92 6.16
N GLN A 305 4.45 13.95 7.45
CA GLN A 305 5.47 13.92 8.50
C GLN A 305 5.29 12.65 9.32
N PHE A 306 6.39 11.92 9.52
CA PHE A 306 6.45 10.74 10.36
C PHE A 306 7.32 11.00 11.57
N LYS A 307 6.92 10.44 12.72
CA LYS A 307 7.69 10.46 13.95
C LYS A 307 7.66 9.09 14.61
N ALA A 308 8.79 8.70 15.18
CA ALA A 308 8.95 7.50 15.98
C ALA A 308 9.77 7.86 17.23
N GLU A 309 9.17 7.69 18.39
CA GLU A 309 9.84 7.71 19.69
C GLU A 309 10.03 6.27 20.16
N ILE A 310 11.27 5.79 20.21
CA ILE A 310 11.62 4.39 20.44
C ILE A 310 12.34 4.28 21.78
N LYS A 311 11.92 3.34 22.63
CA LYS A 311 12.64 3.00 23.87
C LYS A 311 13.60 1.84 23.61
N LEU A 312 14.84 2.00 24.06
CA LEU A 312 15.92 1.03 23.87
C LEU A 312 16.65 0.79 25.19
N PRO A 313 16.79 -0.47 25.64
CA PRO A 313 17.67 -0.81 26.75
C PRO A 313 19.14 -0.51 26.44
N PHE A 314 19.74 0.42 27.18
CA PHE A 314 21.13 0.85 26.96
C PHE A 314 21.78 1.34 28.25
N ASP A 315 22.43 0.42 28.97
CA ASP A 315 23.09 0.70 30.25
C ASP A 315 24.56 1.12 30.02
N ALA A 316 24.78 2.43 29.85
CA ALA A 316 26.11 2.99 29.60
C ALA A 316 27.14 2.70 30.71
N ASN A 317 26.69 2.42 31.95
CA ASN A 317 27.57 2.06 33.06
C ASN A 317 28.23 0.69 32.90
N LYS A 318 27.64 -0.18 32.09
CA LYS A 318 28.16 -1.52 31.80
C LYS A 318 28.90 -1.60 30.46
N GLY A 319 29.19 -0.46 29.83
CA GLY A 319 29.78 -0.41 28.49
C GLY A 319 28.86 -1.01 27.43
N ALA A 320 27.56 -0.71 27.51
CA ALA A 320 26.56 -1.26 26.61
C ALA A 320 26.88 -0.99 25.13
N THR A 321 26.51 -1.97 24.31
CA THR A 321 26.52 -1.90 22.85
C THR A 321 25.13 -2.18 22.32
N ALA A 322 24.68 -1.41 21.34
CA ALA A 322 23.46 -1.68 20.59
C ALA A 322 23.77 -1.66 19.09
N ASP A 323 23.33 -2.69 18.38
CA ASP A 323 23.52 -2.92 16.96
C ASP A 323 22.22 -2.64 16.21
N PHE A 324 22.30 -1.97 15.07
CA PHE A 324 21.15 -1.65 14.23
C PHE A 324 21.52 -1.79 12.76
N TYR A 325 20.49 -1.79 11.92
CA TYR A 325 20.63 -1.62 10.49
C TYR A 325 19.78 -0.45 10.01
N LEU A 326 20.33 0.35 9.11
CA LEU A 326 19.64 1.45 8.45
C LEU A 326 19.58 1.14 6.96
N TYR A 327 18.37 1.02 6.43
CA TYR A 327 18.12 0.85 5.01
C TYR A 327 17.71 2.19 4.40
N PHE A 328 18.38 2.59 3.32
CA PHE A 328 17.96 3.69 2.47
C PHE A 328 18.00 3.22 1.02
N GLY A 329 16.85 2.84 0.47
CA GLY A 329 16.83 2.21 -0.85
C GLY A 329 15.45 2.08 -1.47
N PRO A 330 15.37 1.41 -2.63
CA PRO A 330 14.13 1.18 -3.36
C PRO A 330 13.20 0.20 -2.62
N ASN A 331 11.90 0.30 -2.88
CA ASN A 331 10.89 -0.67 -2.46
C ASN A 331 10.85 -1.84 -3.44
N ASP A 332 11.97 -2.54 -3.57
CA ASP A 332 12.10 -3.72 -4.42
C ASP A 332 11.87 -5.00 -3.61
N TYR A 333 11.08 -5.92 -4.15
CA TYR A 333 10.71 -7.14 -3.44
C TYR A 333 11.89 -8.07 -3.23
N ASP A 334 12.73 -8.29 -4.24
CA ASP A 334 13.82 -9.26 -4.19
C ASP A 334 14.95 -8.72 -3.30
N ILE A 335 15.25 -7.42 -3.37
CA ILE A 335 16.22 -6.77 -2.50
C ILE A 335 15.81 -6.89 -1.03
N LEU A 336 14.55 -6.56 -0.70
CA LEU A 336 14.08 -6.61 0.69
C LEU A 336 13.93 -8.04 1.21
N TYR A 337 13.56 -8.98 0.34
CA TYR A 337 13.52 -10.41 0.67
C TYR A 337 14.92 -10.99 0.93
N ASP A 338 15.94 -10.59 0.16
CA ASP A 338 17.34 -10.99 0.41
C ASP A 338 17.85 -10.48 1.77
N TYR A 339 17.43 -9.29 2.21
CA TYR A 339 17.74 -8.81 3.56
C TYR A 339 17.00 -9.57 4.66
N ASP A 340 15.78 -10.06 4.41
CA ASP A 340 15.07 -10.92 5.37
C ASP A 340 15.91 -12.17 5.66
N ASP A 341 16.40 -12.86 4.62
CA ASP A 341 17.25 -14.05 4.76
C ASP A 341 18.60 -13.75 5.44
N LYS A 342 19.20 -12.58 5.18
CA LYS A 342 20.50 -12.17 5.78
C LYS A 342 20.39 -11.79 7.25
N LEU A 343 19.30 -11.12 7.62
CA LEU A 343 19.09 -10.62 8.97
C LEU A 343 18.51 -11.72 9.86
N ASP A 344 17.30 -12.20 9.57
CA ASP A 344 16.55 -13.22 10.31
C ASP A 344 15.19 -13.48 9.61
N ASP A 345 14.70 -14.72 9.58
CA ASP A 345 13.48 -15.13 8.84
C ASP A 345 12.19 -14.38 9.28
N GLU A 346 12.24 -13.70 10.42
CA GLU A 346 11.12 -13.00 11.05
C GLU A 346 11.15 -11.46 10.87
N VAL A 347 12.11 -10.90 10.15
CA VAL A 347 12.15 -9.45 9.91
C VAL A 347 11.03 -9.03 8.96
N LEU A 348 10.79 -9.75 7.86
CA LEU A 348 9.68 -9.50 6.93
C LEU A 348 9.66 -8.08 6.30
N LEU A 349 10.81 -7.49 6.02
CA LEU A 349 10.98 -6.21 5.32
C LEU A 349 10.26 -6.20 3.98
N ASN A 350 10.22 -7.33 3.27
CA ASN A 350 9.53 -7.43 1.99
C ASN A 350 8.04 -7.02 2.08
N ARG A 351 7.41 -7.05 3.27
CA ARG A 351 6.02 -6.66 3.51
C ARG A 351 5.75 -5.18 3.28
N ILE A 352 6.76 -4.33 3.33
CA ILE A 352 6.64 -2.90 3.02
C ILE A 352 6.24 -2.65 1.55
N VAL A 353 6.56 -3.61 0.65
CA VAL A 353 6.19 -3.53 -0.77
C VAL A 353 4.70 -3.85 -0.91
N ALA A 354 3.94 -2.89 -1.43
CA ALA A 354 2.47 -2.91 -1.51
C ALA A 354 1.94 -3.78 -2.67
N ILE A 355 2.31 -5.06 -2.72
CA ILE A 355 1.86 -6.03 -3.74
C ILE A 355 0.53 -6.72 -3.39
N GLY A 356 -0.29 -6.12 -2.52
CA GLY A 356 -1.58 -6.64 -2.06
C GLY A 356 -1.50 -7.60 -0.88
N GLY A 357 -2.65 -7.92 -0.28
CA GLY A 357 -2.79 -8.82 0.87
C GLY A 357 -3.31 -10.23 0.51
N GLY A 358 -3.14 -11.19 1.44
CA GLY A 358 -3.69 -12.54 1.33
C GLY A 358 -3.34 -13.26 0.03
N ILE A 359 -4.36 -13.71 -0.71
CA ILE A 359 -4.20 -14.43 -1.98
C ILE A 359 -3.53 -13.58 -3.08
N LEU A 360 -3.72 -12.25 -3.06
CA LEU A 360 -3.15 -11.36 -4.07
C LEU A 360 -1.63 -11.34 -3.99
N ARG A 361 -1.11 -11.29 -2.75
CA ARG A 361 0.33 -11.38 -2.49
C ARG A 361 0.91 -12.70 -2.99
N TRP A 362 0.22 -13.81 -2.73
CA TRP A 362 0.64 -15.12 -3.20
C TRP A 362 0.69 -15.19 -4.73
N VAL A 363 -0.30 -14.62 -5.43
CA VAL A 363 -0.27 -14.52 -6.90
C VAL A 363 0.92 -13.67 -7.36
N ASN A 364 1.16 -12.52 -6.73
CA ASN A 364 2.28 -11.65 -7.13
C ASN A 364 3.64 -12.28 -6.88
N GLN A 365 3.86 -12.87 -5.70
CA GLN A 365 5.13 -13.53 -5.35
C GLN A 365 5.35 -14.82 -6.15
N GLY A 366 4.31 -15.62 -6.35
CA GLY A 366 4.43 -16.94 -6.98
C GLY A 366 4.39 -16.92 -8.50
N ILE A 367 3.78 -15.90 -9.12
CA ILE A 367 3.53 -15.86 -10.56
C ILE A 367 4.02 -14.56 -11.18
N THR A 368 3.57 -13.41 -10.68
CA THR A 368 3.84 -12.11 -11.34
C THR A 368 5.31 -11.73 -11.31
N ILE A 369 5.92 -11.66 -10.13
CA ILE A 369 7.32 -11.24 -9.93
C ILE A 369 8.28 -12.20 -10.67
N PRO A 370 8.18 -13.54 -10.52
CA PRO A 370 9.07 -14.45 -11.25
C PRO A 370 8.96 -14.32 -12.77
N LEU A 371 7.74 -14.13 -13.30
CA LEU A 371 7.57 -13.92 -14.75
C LEU A 371 8.14 -12.58 -15.19
N PHE A 372 7.91 -11.52 -14.42
CA PHE A 372 8.42 -10.19 -14.71
C PHE A 372 9.96 -10.19 -14.74
N ASN A 373 10.59 -10.76 -13.71
CA ASN A 373 12.04 -10.90 -13.58
C ASN A 373 12.64 -11.77 -14.69
N PHE A 374 11.96 -12.85 -15.06
CA PHE A 374 12.39 -13.70 -16.16
C PHE A 374 12.46 -12.89 -17.46
N PHE A 375 11.42 -12.13 -17.80
CA PHE A 375 11.41 -11.33 -19.02
C PHE A 375 12.36 -10.12 -18.95
N SER A 376 12.49 -9.45 -17.80
CA SER A 376 13.41 -8.31 -17.62
C SER A 376 14.87 -8.72 -17.68
N SER A 377 15.20 -9.99 -17.38
CA SER A 377 16.59 -10.48 -17.47
C SER A 377 17.18 -10.46 -18.89
N PHE A 378 16.35 -10.43 -19.94
CA PHE A 378 16.81 -10.42 -21.34
C PHE A 378 16.11 -9.38 -22.24
N LEU A 379 15.08 -8.68 -21.75
CA LEU A 379 14.43 -7.57 -22.43
C LEU A 379 14.64 -6.28 -21.64
N SER A 380 15.00 -5.21 -22.31
CA SER A 380 15.10 -3.87 -21.70
C SER A 380 13.86 -3.01 -21.93
N ASN A 381 12.87 -3.49 -22.71
CA ASN A 381 11.65 -2.75 -22.99
C ASN A 381 10.51 -3.21 -22.08
N TYR A 382 10.21 -2.43 -21.05
CA TYR A 382 9.21 -2.78 -20.04
C TYR A 382 7.77 -2.85 -20.57
N GLY A 383 7.41 -2.08 -21.59
CA GLY A 383 6.10 -2.23 -22.23
C GLY A 383 5.94 -3.58 -22.96
N LEU A 384 7.02 -4.11 -23.55
CA LEU A 384 6.99 -5.47 -24.11
C LEU A 384 6.96 -6.54 -23.01
N ILE A 385 7.65 -6.32 -21.89
CA ILE A 385 7.59 -7.21 -20.73
C ILE A 385 6.15 -7.31 -20.20
N ILE A 386 5.48 -6.18 -20.01
CA ILE A 386 4.07 -6.14 -19.58
C ILE A 386 3.19 -6.95 -20.56
N LEU A 387 3.37 -6.77 -21.87
CA LEU A 387 2.63 -7.52 -22.89
C LEU A 387 2.85 -9.04 -22.78
N LEU A 388 4.10 -9.48 -22.62
CA LEU A 388 4.45 -10.89 -22.52
C LEU A 388 3.94 -11.54 -21.22
N VAL A 389 4.09 -10.86 -20.08
CA VAL A 389 3.53 -11.31 -18.80
C VAL A 389 2.01 -11.47 -18.93
N THR A 390 1.34 -10.48 -19.53
CA THR A 390 -0.10 -10.54 -19.78
C THR A 390 -0.49 -11.72 -20.65
N LEU A 391 0.25 -11.98 -21.73
CA LEU A 391 -0.01 -13.09 -22.64
C LEU A 391 0.14 -14.44 -21.92
N VAL A 392 1.21 -14.62 -21.15
CA VAL A 392 1.44 -15.86 -20.38
C VAL A 392 0.29 -16.09 -19.39
N ILE A 393 -0.10 -15.09 -18.61
CA ILE A 393 -1.20 -15.22 -17.65
C ILE A 393 -2.52 -15.54 -18.37
N LYS A 394 -2.81 -14.90 -19.51
CA LYS A 394 -4.00 -15.21 -20.31
C LYS A 394 -3.98 -16.63 -20.85
N MET A 395 -2.81 -17.15 -21.26
CA MET A 395 -2.65 -18.52 -21.71
C MET A 395 -2.83 -19.54 -20.58
N LEU A 396 -2.38 -19.22 -19.36
CA LEU A 396 -2.62 -20.04 -18.17
C LEU A 396 -4.12 -20.13 -17.83
N ILE A 397 -4.86 -19.03 -17.96
CA ILE A 397 -6.30 -18.96 -17.66
C ILE A 397 -7.17 -19.47 -18.84
N PHE A 398 -6.63 -19.50 -20.07
CA PHE A 398 -7.32 -19.90 -21.30
C PHE A 398 -8.18 -21.19 -21.20
N PRO A 399 -7.71 -22.32 -20.63
CA PRO A 399 -8.55 -23.52 -20.51
C PRO A 399 -9.84 -23.27 -19.73
N PHE A 400 -9.78 -22.44 -18.69
CA PHE A 400 -10.94 -22.06 -17.89
C PHE A 400 -11.87 -21.12 -18.66
N THR A 401 -11.31 -20.14 -19.37
CA THR A 401 -12.06 -19.23 -20.26
C THR A 401 -12.82 -20.02 -21.34
N ARG A 402 -12.17 -21.01 -21.96
CA ARG A 402 -12.81 -21.89 -22.96
C ARG A 402 -13.95 -22.71 -22.36
N SER A 403 -13.74 -23.31 -21.18
CA SER A 403 -14.77 -24.11 -20.48
C SER A 403 -16.02 -23.28 -20.18
N SER A 404 -15.83 -22.04 -19.75
CA SER A 404 -16.93 -21.13 -19.51
C SER A 404 -17.64 -20.65 -20.76
N TYR A 405 -16.88 -20.32 -21.82
CA TYR A 405 -17.47 -20.00 -23.11
C TYR A 405 -18.37 -21.15 -23.59
N LEU A 406 -17.91 -22.40 -23.49
CA LEU A 406 -18.71 -23.58 -23.84
C LEU A 406 -20.00 -23.67 -23.00
N SER A 407 -19.92 -23.33 -21.71
CA SER A 407 -21.10 -23.28 -20.84
C SER A 407 -22.09 -22.21 -21.28
N MET A 408 -21.61 -21.01 -21.65
CA MET A 408 -22.44 -19.95 -22.21
C MET A 408 -23.05 -20.30 -23.56
N ALA A 409 -22.28 -20.95 -24.46
CA ALA A 409 -22.78 -21.41 -25.74
C ALA A 409 -23.91 -22.43 -25.58
N LYS A 410 -23.80 -23.36 -24.62
CA LYS A 410 -24.87 -24.31 -24.27
C LYS A 410 -26.14 -23.61 -23.77
N MET A 411 -26.01 -22.52 -23.01
CA MET A 411 -27.16 -21.73 -22.58
C MET A 411 -27.78 -20.95 -23.74
N ARG A 412 -26.97 -20.41 -24.65
CA ARG A 412 -27.44 -19.64 -25.81
C ARG A 412 -28.27 -20.49 -26.78
N VAL A 413 -27.88 -21.74 -27.03
CA VAL A 413 -28.69 -22.64 -27.89
C VAL A 413 -30.02 -23.04 -27.26
N LEU A 414 -30.19 -22.84 -25.94
CA LEU A 414 -31.47 -23.03 -25.24
C LEU A 414 -32.35 -21.77 -25.23
N LYS A 415 -31.84 -20.62 -25.72
CA LYS A 415 -32.56 -19.34 -25.75
C LYS A 415 -34.00 -19.45 -26.30
N PRO A 416 -34.29 -20.19 -27.39
CA PRO A 416 -35.67 -20.32 -27.89
C PRO A 416 -36.63 -20.99 -26.90
N GLN A 417 -36.17 -22.02 -26.19
CA GLN A 417 -36.96 -22.70 -25.16
C GLN A 417 -37.17 -21.81 -23.92
N ILE A 418 -36.20 -20.95 -23.63
CA ILE A 418 -36.31 -19.96 -22.55
C ILE A 418 -37.30 -18.85 -22.92
N GLU A 419 -37.28 -18.37 -24.17
CA GLU A 419 -38.25 -17.39 -24.66
C GLU A 419 -39.68 -17.94 -24.65
N GLU A 420 -39.86 -19.23 -24.94
CA GLU A 420 -41.15 -19.92 -24.79
C GLU A 420 -41.63 -19.95 -23.34
N ILE A 421 -40.75 -20.26 -22.38
CA ILE A 421 -41.04 -20.18 -20.94
C ILE A 421 -41.44 -18.76 -20.55
N ASN A 422 -40.71 -17.75 -21.02
CA ASN A 422 -40.96 -16.34 -20.73
C ASN A 422 -42.29 -15.85 -21.32
N ALA A 423 -42.69 -16.35 -22.50
CA ALA A 423 -43.97 -16.02 -23.12
C ALA A 423 -45.16 -16.72 -22.43
N ARG A 424 -44.95 -17.93 -21.89
CA ARG A 424 -45.98 -18.70 -21.19
C ARG A 424 -46.26 -18.18 -19.77
N ILE A 425 -45.24 -17.69 -19.07
CA ILE A 425 -45.33 -17.27 -17.66
C ILE A 425 -45.36 -15.73 -17.61
N PRO A 426 -46.44 -15.10 -17.07
CA PRO A 426 -46.56 -13.65 -17.03
C PRO A 426 -45.47 -12.98 -16.16
N GLU A 427 -45.19 -11.70 -16.42
CA GLU A 427 -44.04 -10.97 -15.83
C GLU A 427 -44.12 -10.79 -14.31
N ASP A 428 -45.32 -10.77 -13.74
CA ASP A 428 -45.59 -10.73 -12.30
C ASP A 428 -45.10 -11.99 -11.58
N LYS A 429 -44.88 -13.09 -12.31
CA LYS A 429 -44.42 -14.39 -11.79
C LYS A 429 -42.96 -14.68 -12.08
N GLY A 430 -42.10 -13.67 -11.94
CA GLY A 430 -40.66 -13.78 -12.20
C GLY A 430 -39.95 -14.94 -11.48
N MET A 431 -40.38 -15.30 -10.26
CA MET A 431 -39.82 -16.44 -9.53
C MET A 431 -40.17 -17.79 -10.18
N GLU A 432 -41.42 -18.00 -10.62
CA GLU A 432 -41.84 -19.24 -11.30
C GLU A 432 -41.11 -19.40 -12.64
N ARG A 433 -40.93 -18.27 -13.36
CA ARG A 433 -40.12 -18.21 -14.58
C ARG A 433 -38.68 -18.61 -14.32
N GLN A 434 -38.05 -18.06 -13.29
CA GLN A 434 -36.68 -18.41 -12.92
C GLN A 434 -36.55 -19.90 -12.54
N GLN A 435 -37.54 -20.48 -11.86
CA GLN A 435 -37.57 -21.90 -11.51
C GLN A 435 -37.66 -22.80 -12.74
N GLU A 436 -38.54 -22.49 -13.69
CA GLU A 436 -38.71 -23.26 -14.94
C GLU A 436 -37.46 -23.19 -15.83
N VAL A 437 -36.83 -22.02 -15.93
CA VAL A 437 -35.53 -21.85 -16.61
C VAL A 437 -34.44 -22.70 -15.96
N MET A 438 -34.38 -22.74 -14.61
CA MET A 438 -33.42 -23.58 -13.89
C MET A 438 -33.70 -25.08 -14.09
N GLN A 439 -34.96 -25.49 -14.13
CA GLN A 439 -35.34 -26.87 -14.43
C GLN A 439 -34.96 -27.26 -15.86
N LEU A 440 -35.14 -26.35 -16.83
CA LEU A 440 -34.69 -26.54 -18.20
C LEU A 440 -33.16 -26.74 -18.26
N TYR A 441 -32.38 -25.87 -17.59
CA TYR A 441 -30.92 -26.02 -17.52
C TYR A 441 -30.49 -27.34 -16.89
N SER A 442 -31.15 -27.76 -15.81
CA SER A 442 -30.91 -29.05 -15.20
C SER A 442 -31.13 -30.18 -16.22
N ARG A 443 -32.34 -30.25 -16.81
CA ARG A 443 -32.70 -31.27 -17.82
C ARG A 443 -31.75 -31.29 -19.02
N ALA A 444 -31.24 -30.13 -19.41
CA ALA A 444 -30.27 -29.98 -20.50
C ALA A 444 -28.82 -30.34 -20.10
N GLY A 445 -28.55 -30.58 -18.81
CA GLY A 445 -27.21 -30.83 -18.29
C GLY A 445 -26.29 -29.61 -18.38
N VAL A 446 -26.86 -28.40 -18.28
CA VAL A 446 -26.15 -27.13 -18.41
C VAL A 446 -26.02 -26.48 -17.04
N ASN A 447 -24.80 -26.08 -16.67
CA ASN A 447 -24.55 -25.37 -15.42
C ASN A 447 -24.54 -23.85 -15.66
N PRO A 448 -25.52 -23.08 -15.13
CA PRO A 448 -25.55 -21.63 -15.30
C PRO A 448 -24.36 -20.91 -14.65
N MET A 449 -23.76 -21.49 -13.60
CA MET A 449 -22.57 -20.93 -12.94
C MET A 449 -21.30 -21.11 -13.76
N GLY A 450 -21.31 -21.95 -14.81
CA GLY A 450 -20.16 -22.09 -15.70
C GLY A 450 -19.83 -20.78 -16.43
N GLY A 451 -20.79 -19.87 -16.61
CA GLY A 451 -20.60 -18.59 -17.31
C GLY A 451 -19.81 -17.54 -16.53
N CYS A 452 -19.90 -17.51 -15.20
CA CYS A 452 -19.20 -16.52 -14.36
C CYS A 452 -17.85 -17.02 -13.82
N LEU A 453 -17.54 -18.31 -13.98
CA LEU A 453 -16.33 -18.94 -13.47
C LEU A 453 -15.01 -18.28 -13.93
N PRO A 454 -14.83 -17.84 -15.21
CA PRO A 454 -13.60 -17.18 -15.64
C PRO A 454 -13.44 -15.83 -15.00
N MET A 455 -14.55 -15.08 -14.83
CA MET A 455 -14.50 -13.80 -14.16
C MET A 455 -13.98 -13.99 -12.74
N LEU A 456 -14.55 -14.93 -11.98
CA LEU A 456 -14.12 -15.21 -10.61
C LEU A 456 -12.65 -15.65 -10.52
N LEU A 457 -12.21 -16.53 -11.44
CA LEU A 457 -10.83 -17.01 -11.45
C LEU A 457 -9.84 -15.93 -11.92
N GLN A 458 -10.26 -15.03 -12.81
CA GLN A 458 -9.44 -13.95 -13.33
C GLN A 458 -9.32 -12.78 -12.35
N MET A 459 -10.31 -12.54 -11.49
CA MET A 459 -10.31 -11.41 -10.55
C MET A 459 -9.03 -11.35 -9.69
N PRO A 460 -8.54 -12.43 -9.06
CA PRO A 460 -7.28 -12.40 -8.31
C PRO A 460 -6.09 -11.92 -9.14
N PHE A 461 -5.95 -12.38 -10.38
CA PHE A 461 -4.87 -11.95 -11.27
C PHE A 461 -5.01 -10.50 -11.71
N LEU A 462 -6.24 -10.05 -11.99
CA LEU A 462 -6.51 -8.67 -12.37
C LEU A 462 -6.16 -7.72 -11.22
N VAL A 463 -6.64 -8.03 -10.01
CA VAL A 463 -6.40 -7.22 -8.80
C VAL A 463 -4.95 -7.34 -8.34
N ALA A 464 -4.28 -8.49 -8.52
CA ALA A 464 -2.86 -8.61 -8.22
C ALA A 464 -2.02 -7.60 -9.04
N MET A 465 -2.33 -7.44 -10.33
CA MET A 465 -1.65 -6.46 -11.20
C MET A 465 -1.94 -5.00 -10.82
N TYR A 466 -3.13 -4.72 -10.30
CA TYR A 466 -3.49 -3.40 -9.76
C TYR A 466 -2.54 -2.95 -8.65
N TYR A 467 -2.14 -3.86 -7.77
CA TYR A 467 -1.19 -3.57 -6.68
C TYR A 467 0.26 -3.66 -7.14
N PHE A 468 0.57 -4.59 -8.05
CA PHE A 468 1.92 -4.81 -8.54
C PHE A 468 2.46 -3.61 -9.32
N PHE A 469 1.81 -3.19 -10.41
CA PHE A 469 2.40 -2.20 -11.31
C PHE A 469 2.74 -0.85 -10.67
N PRO A 470 1.91 -0.27 -9.78
CA PRO A 470 2.26 0.97 -9.08
C PRO A 470 3.42 0.84 -8.08
N SER A 471 3.74 -0.37 -7.62
CA SER A 471 4.77 -0.62 -6.60
C SER A 471 6.11 -1.07 -7.18
N VAL A 472 6.16 -1.43 -8.47
CA VAL A 472 7.38 -1.94 -9.11
C VAL A 472 8.28 -0.78 -9.51
N ILE A 473 9.43 -0.67 -8.83
CA ILE A 473 10.45 0.34 -9.09
C ILE A 473 11.00 0.26 -10.53
N ASP A 474 11.09 -0.94 -11.11
CA ASP A 474 11.64 -1.15 -12.45
C ASP A 474 10.88 -0.44 -13.57
N LEU A 475 9.60 -0.08 -13.35
CA LEU A 475 8.82 0.68 -14.33
C LEU A 475 9.07 2.19 -14.26
N ARG A 476 9.76 2.66 -13.21
CA ARG A 476 9.92 4.07 -12.91
C ARG A 476 10.89 4.74 -13.87
N GLY A 477 10.39 5.69 -14.64
CA GLY A 477 11.18 6.43 -15.65
C GLY A 477 11.38 5.65 -16.95
N GLU A 478 10.71 4.51 -17.11
CA GLU A 478 10.80 3.69 -18.31
C GLU A 478 9.74 4.09 -19.33
N SER A 479 10.17 4.40 -20.54
CA SER A 479 9.27 4.89 -21.60
C SER A 479 8.73 3.75 -22.47
N PHE A 480 7.50 3.91 -22.97
CA PHE A 480 6.91 3.01 -23.94
C PHE A 480 5.86 3.69 -24.83
N LEU A 481 6.02 3.55 -26.15
CA LEU A 481 5.20 4.22 -27.16
C LEU A 481 5.18 5.74 -26.94
N TRP A 482 4.08 6.30 -26.44
CA TRP A 482 3.93 7.73 -26.13
C TRP A 482 4.04 8.04 -24.64
N ALA A 483 4.05 7.03 -23.76
CA ALA A 483 4.24 7.24 -22.34
C ALA A 483 5.72 7.42 -22.05
N GLU A 484 6.07 8.55 -21.44
CA GLU A 484 7.45 8.86 -21.04
C GLU A 484 7.88 8.05 -19.81
N ASP A 485 6.92 7.62 -18.98
CA ASP A 485 7.15 6.86 -17.75
C ASP A 485 5.97 5.90 -17.49
N LEU A 486 6.26 4.61 -17.39
CA LEU A 486 5.28 3.55 -17.14
C LEU A 486 4.73 3.54 -15.71
N SER A 487 5.44 4.15 -14.76
CA SER A 487 5.04 4.20 -13.35
C SER A 487 4.10 5.36 -13.01
N SER A 488 4.10 6.42 -13.84
CA SER A 488 3.22 7.58 -13.73
C SER A 488 2.21 7.64 -14.87
N TYR A 489 1.21 8.51 -14.76
CA TYR A 489 0.20 8.68 -15.79
C TYR A 489 0.80 9.28 -17.07
N ASP A 490 0.31 8.84 -18.23
CA ASP A 490 0.61 9.48 -19.50
C ASP A 490 -0.27 10.72 -19.70
N ASP A 491 0.33 11.82 -20.16
CA ASP A 491 -0.30 13.14 -20.25
C ASP A 491 -0.19 13.71 -21.68
N VAL A 492 -0.48 12.87 -22.67
CA VAL A 492 -0.41 13.22 -24.11
C VAL A 492 -1.27 14.44 -24.44
N ILE A 493 -2.43 14.57 -23.80
CA ILE A 493 -3.34 15.71 -23.96
C ILE A 493 -3.39 16.47 -22.63
N LYS A 494 -2.90 17.71 -22.63
CA LYS A 494 -2.94 18.63 -21.48
C LYS A 494 -3.96 19.73 -21.74
N PHE A 495 -4.85 19.95 -20.78
CA PHE A 495 -5.91 20.96 -20.91
C PHE A 495 -5.45 22.36 -20.47
N GLY A 496 -4.37 22.45 -19.68
CA GLY A 496 -3.84 23.70 -19.13
C GLY A 496 -4.71 24.31 -18.01
N THR A 497 -5.85 23.71 -17.71
CA THR A 497 -6.75 24.05 -16.59
C THR A 497 -7.30 22.76 -15.97
N GLU A 498 -7.57 22.79 -14.66
CA GLU A 498 -8.12 21.63 -13.93
C GLU A 498 -9.62 21.49 -14.25
N ILE A 499 -9.97 20.44 -15.01
CA ILE A 499 -11.36 20.09 -15.32
C ILE A 499 -11.91 19.23 -14.17
N PRO A 500 -13.11 19.54 -13.62
CA PRO A 500 -13.72 18.70 -12.59
C PRO A 500 -13.82 17.23 -13.01
N LEU A 501 -13.44 16.32 -12.12
CA LEU A 501 -13.39 14.85 -12.31
C LEU A 501 -12.32 14.32 -13.27
N LEU A 502 -11.82 15.12 -14.22
CA LEU A 502 -10.83 14.67 -15.20
C LEU A 502 -9.40 15.13 -14.88
N GLY A 503 -9.25 16.20 -14.09
CA GLY A 503 -7.96 16.79 -13.81
C GLY A 503 -7.48 17.71 -14.93
N ASP A 504 -6.17 17.90 -15.01
CA ASP A 504 -5.50 18.82 -15.95
C ASP A 504 -5.00 18.13 -17.24
N HIS A 505 -5.13 16.80 -17.32
CA HIS A 505 -4.64 15.98 -18.41
C HIS A 505 -5.60 14.84 -18.76
N LEU A 506 -5.34 14.20 -19.90
CA LEU A 506 -6.02 13.00 -20.35
C LEU A 506 -5.01 11.92 -20.75
N SER A 507 -5.08 10.79 -20.04
CA SER A 507 -4.30 9.59 -20.33
C SER A 507 -4.85 8.86 -21.55
N LEU A 508 -3.99 8.69 -22.55
CA LEU A 508 -4.33 8.00 -23.79
C LEU A 508 -4.42 6.49 -23.56
N PHE A 509 -3.56 5.90 -22.72
CA PHE A 509 -3.71 4.48 -22.35
C PHE A 509 -5.01 4.23 -21.58
N CYS A 510 -5.38 5.12 -20.64
CA CYS A 510 -6.67 5.04 -19.94
C CYS A 510 -7.86 5.15 -20.92
N LEU A 511 -7.79 6.06 -21.89
CA LEU A 511 -8.81 6.21 -22.92
C LEU A 511 -8.93 4.94 -23.79
N LEU A 512 -7.81 4.40 -24.26
CA LEU A 512 -7.79 3.17 -25.06
C LEU A 512 -8.29 1.96 -24.29
N MET A 513 -7.89 1.82 -23.02
CA MET A 513 -8.42 0.82 -22.10
C MET A 513 -9.94 0.96 -21.99
N THR A 514 -10.45 2.17 -21.80
CA THR A 514 -11.89 2.44 -21.63
C THR A 514 -12.68 2.11 -22.89
N ILE A 515 -12.22 2.55 -24.06
CA ILE A 515 -12.83 2.23 -25.35
C ILE A 515 -12.84 0.71 -25.56
N THR A 516 -11.71 0.05 -25.28
CA THR A 516 -11.61 -1.41 -25.41
C THR A 516 -12.52 -2.12 -24.43
N ASN A 517 -12.70 -1.60 -23.21
CA ASN A 517 -13.63 -2.14 -22.23
C ASN A 517 -15.08 -2.01 -22.72
N VAL A 518 -15.47 -0.85 -23.24
CA VAL A 518 -16.81 -0.66 -23.84
C VAL A 518 -17.05 -1.63 -24.99
N VAL A 519 -16.07 -1.80 -25.89
CA VAL A 519 -16.12 -2.78 -26.99
C VAL A 519 -16.22 -4.21 -26.46
N TYR A 520 -15.39 -4.57 -25.48
CA TYR A 520 -15.41 -5.87 -24.81
C TYR A 520 -16.79 -6.15 -24.21
N MET A 521 -17.37 -5.20 -23.49
CA MET A 521 -18.68 -5.33 -22.87
C MET A 521 -19.81 -5.43 -23.89
N TYR A 522 -19.73 -4.68 -24.99
CA TYR A 522 -20.67 -4.81 -26.10
C TYR A 522 -20.65 -6.21 -26.71
N PHE A 523 -19.46 -6.77 -26.97
CA PHE A 523 -19.34 -8.14 -27.49
C PHE A 523 -19.77 -9.18 -26.44
N ASN A 524 -19.35 -9.01 -25.20
CA ASN A 524 -19.63 -9.96 -24.13
C ASN A 524 -21.11 -10.00 -23.78
N SER A 525 -21.80 -8.85 -23.74
CA SER A 525 -23.24 -8.78 -23.50
C SER A 525 -24.05 -9.50 -24.60
N LYS A 526 -23.66 -9.34 -25.87
CA LYS A 526 -24.26 -10.14 -26.96
C LYS A 526 -23.98 -11.64 -26.81
N MET A 527 -22.81 -12.00 -26.29
CA MET A 527 -22.46 -13.39 -26.05
C MET A 527 -23.19 -13.99 -24.85
N GLN A 528 -23.47 -13.18 -23.83
CA GLN A 528 -24.17 -13.56 -22.59
C GLN A 528 -25.69 -13.46 -22.68
N ASP A 529 -26.23 -12.93 -23.78
CA ASP A 529 -27.66 -12.92 -24.06
C ASP A 529 -28.17 -14.35 -24.31
N THR A 530 -28.60 -14.98 -23.22
CA THR A 530 -29.12 -16.36 -23.18
C THR A 530 -30.64 -16.41 -23.04
N GLY A 531 -31.32 -15.25 -22.99
CA GLY A 531 -32.76 -15.15 -22.74
C GLY A 531 -33.21 -15.45 -21.29
N ALA A 532 -32.34 -16.03 -20.45
CA ALA A 532 -32.67 -16.47 -19.08
C ALA A 532 -32.77 -15.36 -18.05
N THR A 533 -32.06 -14.26 -18.29
CA THR A 533 -32.11 -13.07 -17.45
C THR A 533 -32.76 -11.98 -18.26
N GLN A 534 -34.01 -11.64 -17.93
CA GLN A 534 -34.46 -10.25 -18.05
C GLN A 534 -33.54 -9.47 -17.12
N GLN A 535 -32.36 -9.08 -17.62
CA GLN A 535 -31.44 -8.22 -16.90
C GLN A 535 -32.25 -6.99 -16.52
N MET A 536 -32.48 -6.81 -15.21
CA MET A 536 -33.20 -5.65 -14.73
C MET A 536 -32.57 -4.40 -15.37
N PRO A 537 -33.35 -3.41 -15.81
CA PRO A 537 -32.83 -2.21 -16.48
C PRO A 537 -31.62 -1.59 -15.76
N MET A 538 -31.61 -1.66 -14.42
CA MET A 538 -30.51 -1.25 -13.56
C MET A 538 -29.17 -1.93 -13.86
N MET A 539 -29.14 -3.23 -14.13
CA MET A 539 -27.90 -3.98 -14.40
C MET A 539 -27.31 -3.62 -15.76
N LYS A 540 -28.17 -3.33 -16.76
CA LYS A 540 -27.73 -2.85 -18.08
C LYS A 540 -27.11 -1.45 -17.98
N ILE A 541 -27.73 -0.55 -17.20
CA ILE A 541 -27.19 0.79 -16.96
C ILE A 541 -25.83 0.70 -16.26
N MET A 542 -25.73 -0.12 -15.21
CA MET A 542 -24.48 -0.30 -14.46
C MET A 542 -23.34 -0.81 -15.36
N MET A 543 -23.64 -1.72 -16.29
CA MET A 543 -22.69 -2.19 -17.30
C MET A 543 -22.09 -1.01 -18.10
N TYR A 544 -22.91 -0.09 -18.57
CA TYR A 544 -22.42 1.02 -19.39
C TYR A 544 -21.79 2.14 -18.58
N VAL A 545 -22.24 2.38 -17.34
CA VAL A 545 -21.74 3.46 -16.47
C VAL A 545 -20.38 3.12 -15.85
N MET A 546 -20.14 1.86 -15.48
CA MET A 546 -18.91 1.45 -14.78
C MET A 546 -17.61 1.76 -15.57
N PRO A 547 -17.51 1.51 -16.90
CA PRO A 547 -16.35 1.91 -17.68
C PRO A 547 -16.06 3.42 -17.63
N PHE A 548 -17.10 4.27 -17.65
CA PHE A 548 -16.91 5.72 -17.52
C PHE A 548 -16.44 6.11 -16.12
N MET A 549 -16.97 5.48 -15.07
CA MET A 549 -16.48 5.71 -13.71
C MET A 549 -15.01 5.31 -13.56
N PHE A 550 -14.64 4.14 -14.09
CA PHE A 550 -13.26 3.66 -14.08
C PHE A 550 -12.32 4.53 -14.91
N PHE A 551 -12.79 5.12 -16.01
CA PHE A 551 -12.00 6.06 -16.78
C PHE A 551 -11.54 7.26 -15.93
N PHE A 552 -12.45 7.92 -15.20
CA PHE A 552 -12.08 9.03 -14.33
C PHE A 552 -11.16 8.59 -13.18
N MET A 553 -11.37 7.38 -12.65
CA MET A 553 -10.51 6.84 -11.59
C MET A 553 -9.09 6.51 -12.08
N PHE A 554 -8.97 5.88 -13.25
CA PHE A 554 -7.68 5.39 -13.78
C PHE A 554 -6.91 6.44 -14.59
N ASN A 555 -7.48 7.62 -14.87
CA ASN A 555 -6.79 8.69 -15.58
C ASN A 555 -5.51 9.13 -14.85
N ASP A 556 -5.54 9.16 -13.51
CA ASP A 556 -4.40 9.53 -12.66
C ASP A 556 -3.50 8.35 -12.27
N TYR A 557 -3.73 7.13 -12.79
CA TYR A 557 -2.94 5.94 -12.45
C TYR A 557 -1.76 5.77 -13.41
N GLY A 558 -0.74 5.03 -12.96
CA GLY A 558 0.42 4.65 -13.76
C GLY A 558 0.05 4.07 -15.12
N SER A 559 0.69 4.56 -16.18
CA SER A 559 0.40 4.20 -17.56
C SER A 559 0.68 2.72 -17.85
N GLY A 560 1.62 2.10 -17.13
CA GLY A 560 1.87 0.66 -17.18
C GLY A 560 0.66 -0.19 -16.73
N LEU A 561 -0.09 0.27 -15.72
CA LEU A 561 -1.29 -0.41 -15.26
C LEU A 561 -2.44 -0.28 -16.29
N THR A 562 -2.68 0.93 -16.80
CA THR A 562 -3.74 1.16 -17.79
C THR A 562 -3.41 0.48 -19.12
N TYR A 563 -2.14 0.45 -19.51
CA TYR A 563 -1.64 -0.33 -20.65
C TYR A 563 -1.84 -1.84 -20.44
N TYR A 564 -1.51 -2.38 -19.26
CA TYR A 564 -1.78 -3.77 -18.92
C TYR A 564 -3.27 -4.10 -19.11
N TYR A 565 -4.18 -3.29 -18.57
CA TYR A 565 -5.62 -3.52 -18.72
C TYR A 565 -6.09 -3.43 -20.17
N PHE A 566 -5.58 -2.46 -20.92
CA PHE A 566 -5.85 -2.32 -22.35
C PHE A 566 -5.47 -3.60 -23.12
N VAL A 567 -4.22 -4.05 -22.98
CA VAL A 567 -3.72 -5.27 -23.63
C VAL A 567 -4.47 -6.51 -23.16
N SER A 568 -4.71 -6.62 -21.85
CA SER A 568 -5.46 -7.72 -21.24
C SER A 568 -6.87 -7.84 -21.80
N LEU A 569 -7.56 -6.71 -22.00
CA LEU A 569 -8.89 -6.66 -22.62
C LEU A 569 -8.82 -7.03 -24.11
N LEU A 570 -7.85 -6.49 -24.87
CA LEU A 570 -7.65 -6.83 -26.28
C LEU A 570 -7.42 -8.33 -26.49
N ILE A 571 -6.49 -8.93 -25.72
CA ILE A 571 -6.22 -10.37 -25.77
C ILE A 571 -7.48 -11.16 -25.41
N THR A 572 -8.27 -10.70 -24.44
CA THR A 572 -9.52 -11.36 -24.07
C THR A 572 -10.54 -11.34 -25.21
N ILE A 573 -10.68 -10.20 -25.90
CA ILE A 573 -11.54 -10.08 -27.09
C ILE A 573 -11.09 -11.09 -28.16
N ILE A 574 -9.79 -11.14 -28.46
CA ILE A 574 -9.21 -12.06 -29.45
C ILE A 574 -9.49 -13.52 -29.06
N ILE A 575 -9.22 -13.89 -27.80
CA ILE A 575 -9.50 -15.24 -27.27
C ILE A 575 -10.98 -15.58 -27.45
N ASN A 576 -11.90 -14.67 -27.11
CA ASN A 576 -13.33 -14.90 -27.25
C ASN A 576 -13.75 -15.10 -28.71
N PHE A 577 -13.19 -14.35 -29.65
CA PHE A 577 -13.44 -14.53 -31.09
C PHE A 577 -12.92 -15.88 -31.59
N VAL A 578 -11.70 -16.26 -31.21
CA VAL A 578 -11.11 -17.56 -31.57
C VAL A 578 -11.95 -18.70 -31.01
N VAL A 579 -12.30 -18.66 -29.72
CA VAL A 579 -13.12 -19.70 -29.11
C VAL A 579 -14.49 -19.77 -29.78
N LYS A 580 -15.13 -18.63 -30.05
CA LYS A 580 -16.40 -18.59 -30.80
C LYS A 580 -16.30 -19.27 -32.16
N ALA A 581 -15.23 -19.01 -32.92
CA ALA A 581 -15.04 -19.62 -34.23
C ALA A 581 -14.84 -21.15 -34.17
N THR A 582 -14.31 -21.67 -33.06
CA THR A 582 -14.08 -23.12 -32.88
C THR A 582 -15.29 -23.90 -32.38
N VAL A 583 -16.37 -23.24 -31.98
CA VAL A 583 -17.53 -23.87 -31.32
C VAL A 583 -18.68 -24.03 -32.30
N ASP A 584 -19.04 -25.28 -32.61
CA ASP A 584 -20.20 -25.62 -33.45
C ASP A 584 -21.48 -25.72 -32.60
N GLU A 585 -22.32 -24.68 -32.68
CA GLU A 585 -23.57 -24.58 -31.92
C GLU A 585 -24.61 -25.65 -32.32
N LYS A 586 -24.57 -26.19 -33.55
CA LYS A 586 -25.50 -27.24 -34.00
C LYS A 586 -25.18 -28.57 -33.32
N LYS A 587 -23.90 -28.96 -33.32
CA LYS A 587 -23.43 -30.16 -32.63
C LYS A 587 -23.65 -30.07 -31.10
N LEU A 588 -23.58 -28.87 -30.54
CA LEU A 588 -23.92 -28.64 -29.13
C LEU A 588 -25.40 -28.87 -28.85
N LEU A 589 -26.30 -28.35 -29.70
CA LEU A 589 -27.74 -28.54 -29.55
C LEU A 589 -28.15 -30.02 -29.66
N GLU A 590 -27.55 -30.77 -30.58
CA GLU A 590 -27.77 -32.21 -30.72
C GLU A 590 -27.39 -32.97 -29.45
N LYS A 591 -26.20 -32.72 -28.91
CA LYS A 591 -25.74 -33.31 -27.63
C LYS A 591 -26.64 -32.94 -26.46
N ILE A 592 -27.19 -31.72 -26.43
CA ILE A 592 -28.12 -31.30 -25.38
C ILE A 592 -29.46 -32.04 -25.51
N LYS A 593 -30.01 -32.16 -26.72
CA LYS A 593 -31.25 -32.91 -26.97
C LYS A 593 -31.11 -34.39 -26.62
N GLU A 594 -29.95 -34.98 -26.85
CA GLU A 594 -29.65 -36.35 -26.40
C GLU A 594 -29.59 -36.46 -24.87
N ASN A 595 -28.97 -35.48 -24.20
CA ASN A 595 -28.90 -35.45 -22.74
C ASN A 595 -30.27 -35.25 -22.08
N GLN A 596 -31.16 -34.45 -22.69
CA GLN A 596 -32.54 -34.28 -22.22
C GLN A 596 -33.36 -35.59 -22.25
N LYS A 597 -32.96 -36.58 -23.06
CA LYS A 597 -33.63 -37.90 -23.14
C LYS A 597 -33.18 -38.88 -22.06
N LYS A 598 -32.07 -38.60 -21.35
CA LYS A 598 -31.54 -39.48 -20.29
C LYS A 598 -32.23 -39.17 -18.96
N PRO A 599 -32.61 -40.18 -18.16
CA PRO A 599 -33.12 -39.95 -16.81
C PRO A 599 -32.01 -39.30 -15.97
N GLN A 600 -32.26 -38.10 -15.47
CA GLN A 600 -31.32 -37.38 -14.61
C GLN A 600 -31.77 -37.47 -13.16
N ASN A 601 -30.84 -37.88 -12.29
CA ASN A 601 -31.01 -37.73 -10.85
C ASN A 601 -30.86 -36.25 -10.49
N GLN A 602 -31.83 -35.67 -9.77
CA GLN A 602 -31.71 -34.32 -9.24
C GLN A 602 -30.43 -34.20 -8.42
N SER A 603 -29.55 -33.28 -8.80
CA SER A 603 -28.32 -33.05 -8.03
C SER A 603 -28.67 -32.48 -6.65
N SER A 604 -27.97 -32.94 -5.60
CA SER A 604 -28.15 -32.46 -4.21
C SER A 604 -28.04 -30.93 -4.07
N TRP A 605 -27.32 -30.26 -4.97
CA TRP A 605 -27.21 -28.80 -5.01
C TRP A 605 -28.48 -28.11 -5.54
N MET A 606 -29.14 -28.67 -6.56
CA MET A 606 -30.42 -28.14 -7.06
C MET A 606 -31.52 -28.23 -6.00
N ALA A 607 -31.56 -29.33 -5.25
CA ALA A 607 -32.49 -29.49 -4.13
C ALA A 607 -32.26 -28.43 -3.04
N ARG A 608 -30.99 -28.16 -2.68
CA ARG A 608 -30.62 -27.09 -1.73
C ARG A 608 -30.97 -25.69 -2.25
N MET A 609 -30.81 -25.43 -3.54
CA MET A 609 -31.19 -24.13 -4.10
C MET A 609 -32.70 -23.92 -4.11
N GLN A 610 -33.47 -24.97 -4.44
CA GLN A 610 -34.94 -24.93 -4.36
C GLN A 610 -35.42 -24.67 -2.93
N GLU A 611 -34.78 -25.30 -1.95
CA GLU A 611 -35.05 -25.05 -0.52
C GLU A 611 -34.74 -23.59 -0.13
N MET A 612 -33.59 -23.04 -0.57
CA MET A 612 -33.26 -21.64 -0.30
C MET A 612 -34.23 -20.65 -0.97
N GLN A 613 -34.67 -20.94 -2.20
CA GLN A 613 -35.67 -20.12 -2.89
C GLN A 613 -37.03 -20.16 -2.19
N GLN A 614 -37.45 -21.34 -1.70
CA GLN A 614 -38.67 -21.47 -0.90
C GLN A 614 -38.58 -20.64 0.39
N LYS A 615 -37.46 -20.74 1.14
CA LYS A 615 -37.23 -19.92 2.34
C LYS A 615 -37.25 -18.42 2.04
N GLN A 616 -36.69 -17.99 0.91
CA GLN A 616 -36.71 -16.59 0.50
C GLN A 616 -38.13 -16.10 0.17
N LYS A 617 -38.95 -16.94 -0.47
CA LYS A 617 -40.37 -16.67 -0.75
C LYS A 617 -41.19 -16.56 0.53
N GLU A 618 -41.00 -17.49 1.47
CA GLU A 618 -41.67 -17.46 2.78
C GLU A 618 -41.31 -16.18 3.56
N MET A 619 -40.05 -15.74 3.54
CA MET A 619 -39.64 -14.48 4.16
C MET A 619 -40.29 -13.25 3.51
N MET A 620 -40.36 -13.19 2.18
CA MET A 620 -41.02 -12.07 1.48
C MET A 620 -42.53 -12.04 1.76
N GLU A 621 -43.20 -13.19 1.75
CA GLU A 621 -44.62 -13.28 2.08
C GLU A 621 -44.88 -12.91 3.55
N ALA A 622 -44.00 -13.29 4.47
CA ALA A 622 -44.07 -12.88 5.86
C ALA A 622 -43.89 -11.36 6.02
N GLN A 623 -42.93 -10.75 5.31
CA GLN A 623 -42.73 -9.29 5.31
C GLN A 623 -43.94 -8.54 4.74
N GLN A 624 -44.52 -9.00 3.63
CA GLN A 624 -45.74 -8.41 3.06
C GLN A 624 -46.95 -8.55 3.99
N ARG A 625 -47.12 -9.70 4.64
CA ARG A 625 -48.18 -9.90 5.65
C ARG A 625 -48.01 -8.96 6.84
N MET A 626 -46.78 -8.68 7.27
CA MET A 626 -46.49 -7.71 8.34
C MET A 626 -46.76 -6.26 7.89
N GLN A 627 -46.39 -5.89 6.66
CA GLN A 627 -46.68 -4.58 6.09
C GLN A 627 -48.18 -4.32 5.93
N ASN A 628 -48.94 -5.31 5.42
CA ASN A 628 -50.40 -5.20 5.28
C ASN A 628 -51.12 -5.15 6.65
N LYS A 629 -50.62 -5.84 7.67
CA LYS A 629 -51.13 -5.72 9.05
C LYS A 629 -50.89 -4.34 9.66
N ASN A 630 -49.81 -3.65 9.29
CA ASN A 630 -49.52 -2.30 9.75
C ASN A 630 -50.29 -1.22 8.98
N GLN A 631 -50.67 -1.46 7.72
CA GLN A 631 -51.56 -0.57 6.96
C GLN A 631 -53.02 -0.64 7.41
N ASN A 632 -53.51 -1.83 7.82
CA ASN A 632 -54.87 -1.99 8.36
C ASN A 632 -55.03 -1.57 9.84
N LYS A 633 -53.97 -1.05 10.47
CA LYS A 633 -53.97 -0.53 11.86
C LYS A 633 -53.88 1.01 11.93
N LYS A 634 -53.85 1.70 10.78
CA LYS A 634 -54.12 3.13 10.65
C LYS A 634 -55.51 3.31 10.06
#